data_AF-A0A350P5C3-F1
#
_entry.id   AF-A0A350P5C3-F1
#
_cell.length_a   1.000
_cell.length_b   1.000
_cell.length_c   1.000
_cell.angle_alpha   90.00
_cell.angle_beta   90.00
_cell.angle_gamma   90.00
#
_symmetry.space_group_name_H-M   'P 1'
#
loop_
_entity.id
_entity.type
_entity.pdbx_description
1 polymer ?
#
loop_
_entity_poly.entity_id
_entity_poly.type
_entity_poly.pdbx_seq_one_letter_code
_entity_poly.pdbx_strand_id
1 'polypeptide(L)'
;ENAIRDAGITPESIGYINAHGTSTPAGDVAEVAAVKRVFNDHAYELLVSSTKSMTGHLLGAAGSVEAIFTLLALRDKMAPPTINLDTPGEGCDLDFVAKKAKVFTSEYALCNSFGFGGTNGSLIFKRL
;
A
#
# COMPACT_ATOMS: atom_id res chain seq x y z
N GLU A 1 -1.88 -11.77 -4.29
CA GLU A 1 -2.07 -12.92 -5.21
C GLU A 1 -3.42 -12.91 -5.91
N ASN A 2 -4.55 -13.11 -5.22
CA ASN A 2 -5.87 -13.19 -5.89
C ASN A 2 -6.19 -11.97 -6.76
N ALA A 3 -6.00 -10.75 -6.23
CA ALA A 3 -6.23 -9.51 -7.00
C ALA A 3 -5.31 -9.40 -8.23
N ILE A 4 -4.04 -9.81 -8.11
CA ILE A 4 -3.07 -9.82 -9.22
C ILE A 4 -3.52 -10.78 -10.33
N ARG A 5 -3.97 -11.98 -9.93
CA ARG A 5 -4.49 -12.99 -10.86
C ARG A 5 -5.78 -12.53 -11.54
N ASP A 6 -6.70 -11.92 -10.78
CA ASP A 6 -7.95 -11.36 -11.30
C ASP A 6 -7.70 -10.23 -12.33
N ALA A 7 -6.70 -9.38 -12.06
CA ALA A 7 -6.26 -8.33 -12.98
C ALA A 7 -5.49 -8.85 -14.20
N GLY A 8 -5.03 -10.11 -14.20
CA GLY A 8 -4.25 -10.69 -15.30
C GLY A 8 -2.88 -10.04 -15.52
N ILE A 9 -2.25 -9.54 -14.46
CA ILE A 9 -0.93 -8.87 -14.52
C ILE A 9 0.13 -9.63 -13.72
N THR A 10 1.40 -9.25 -13.90
CA THR A 10 2.49 -9.73 -13.04
C THR A 10 2.69 -8.79 -11.84
N PRO A 11 3.23 -9.28 -10.71
CA PRO A 11 3.54 -8.43 -9.55
C PRO A 11 4.39 -7.20 -9.89
N GLU A 12 5.34 -7.36 -10.81
CA GLU A 12 6.28 -6.32 -11.25
C GLU A 12 5.59 -5.15 -11.99
N SER A 13 4.35 -5.36 -12.44
CA SER A 13 3.55 -4.31 -13.06
C SER A 13 3.12 -3.24 -12.05
N ILE A 14 3.05 -3.56 -10.76
CA ILE A 14 2.60 -2.65 -9.69
C ILE A 14 3.79 -1.84 -9.18
N GLY A 15 3.66 -0.52 -9.10
CA GLY A 15 4.73 0.36 -8.56
C GLY A 15 4.40 1.06 -7.26
N TYR A 16 3.14 0.99 -6.81
CA TYR A 16 2.69 1.65 -5.58
C TYR A 16 1.67 0.82 -4.83
N ILE A 17 1.82 0.75 -3.50
CA ILE A 17 0.85 0.17 -2.57
C ILE A 17 0.40 1.24 -1.57
N ASN A 18 -0.91 1.53 -1.54
CA ASN A 18 -1.54 2.15 -0.38
C ASN A 18 -1.87 1.02 0.61
N ALA A 19 -1.01 0.87 1.62
CA ALA A 19 -1.08 -0.18 2.62
C ALA A 19 -2.27 0.00 3.56
N HIS A 20 -2.70 -1.09 4.20
CA HIS A 20 -3.65 -0.99 5.29
C HIS A 20 -3.04 -0.23 6.48
N GLY A 21 -1.79 -0.53 6.85
CA GLY A 21 -0.92 0.27 7.71
C GLY A 21 -1.62 0.98 8.87
N THR A 22 -2.10 0.22 9.85
CA THR A 22 -2.92 0.75 10.96
C THR A 22 -2.11 1.31 12.12
N SER A 23 -0.77 1.28 12.02
CA SER A 23 0.12 1.63 13.13
C SER A 23 -0.02 0.65 14.31
N THR A 24 -0.42 -0.59 14.02
CA THR A 24 -0.45 -1.67 15.01
C THR A 24 0.78 -2.56 14.79
N PRO A 25 1.56 -2.89 15.85
CA PRO A 25 2.81 -3.64 15.67
C PRO A 25 2.62 -4.96 14.91
N ALA A 26 1.59 -5.72 15.26
CA ALA A 26 1.30 -7.00 14.60
C ALA A 26 0.80 -6.83 13.16
N GLY A 27 -0.06 -5.83 12.91
CA GLY A 27 -0.65 -5.61 11.59
C GLY A 27 0.37 -5.13 10.56
N ASP A 28 1.20 -4.16 10.94
CA ASP A 28 2.18 -3.57 10.03
C ASP A 28 3.27 -4.60 9.65
N VAL A 29 3.78 -5.37 10.62
CA VAL A 29 4.75 -6.45 10.36
C VAL A 29 4.15 -7.54 9.48
N ALA A 30 2.90 -7.95 9.75
CA ALA A 30 2.22 -8.97 8.95
C ALA A 30 1.97 -8.51 7.51
N GLU A 31 1.60 -7.24 7.32
CA GLU A 31 1.41 -6.66 5.98
C GLU A 31 2.73 -6.58 5.21
N VAL A 32 3.83 -6.15 5.84
CA VAL A 32 5.15 -6.15 5.19
C VAL A 32 5.59 -7.57 4.81
N ALA A 33 5.43 -8.55 5.70
CA ALA A 33 5.73 -9.94 5.38
C ALA A 33 4.88 -10.46 4.22
N ALA A 34 3.59 -10.09 4.15
CA ALA A 34 2.72 -10.43 3.05
C ALA A 34 3.16 -9.79 1.73
N VAL A 35 3.56 -8.51 1.75
CA VAL A 35 4.11 -7.82 0.56
C VAL A 35 5.38 -8.52 0.08
N LYS A 36 6.36 -8.76 0.96
CA LYS A 36 7.60 -9.47 0.61
C LYS A 36 7.33 -10.86 0.03
N ARG A 37 6.40 -11.61 0.61
CA ARG A 37 6.05 -12.95 0.14
C ARG A 37 5.41 -12.95 -1.25
N VAL A 38 4.58 -11.95 -1.55
CA VAL A 38 3.84 -11.88 -2.83
C VAL A 38 4.70 -11.29 -3.95
N PHE A 39 5.55 -10.31 -3.63
CA PHE A 39 6.33 -9.56 -4.60
C PHE A 39 7.81 -9.99 -4.69
N ASN A 40 8.29 -10.85 -3.78
CA ASN A 40 9.69 -11.28 -3.71
C ASN A 40 10.65 -10.08 -3.76
N ASP A 41 11.66 -10.12 -4.63
CA ASP A 41 12.66 -9.05 -4.78
C ASP A 41 12.02 -7.72 -5.23
N HIS A 42 10.93 -7.77 -6.00
CA HIS A 42 10.19 -6.57 -6.42
C HIS A 42 9.60 -5.80 -5.23
N ALA A 43 9.45 -6.42 -4.06
CA ALA A 43 8.96 -5.75 -2.87
C ALA A 43 9.82 -4.52 -2.49
N TYR A 44 11.12 -4.55 -2.76
CA TYR A 44 12.05 -3.46 -2.44
C TYR A 44 12.09 -2.35 -3.50
N GLU A 45 11.47 -2.58 -4.66
CA GLU A 45 11.28 -1.57 -5.72
C GLU A 45 9.91 -0.86 -5.60
N LEU A 46 9.01 -1.38 -4.75
CA LEU A 46 7.70 -0.79 -4.50
C LEU A 46 7.79 0.45 -3.62
N LEU A 47 7.03 1.47 -3.99
CA LEU A 47 6.62 2.49 -3.03
C LEU A 47 5.45 1.97 -2.22
N VAL A 48 5.54 2.05 -0.89
CA VAL A 48 4.46 1.67 0.03
C VAL A 48 4.13 2.89 0.88
N SER A 49 2.87 3.24 1.10
CA SER A 49 2.54 4.26 2.09
C SER A 49 1.29 3.92 2.88
N SER A 50 1.13 4.50 4.07
CA SER A 50 -0.15 4.50 4.79
C SER A 50 -0.70 5.91 4.91
N THR A 51 -1.79 6.16 4.20
CA THR A 51 -2.54 7.43 4.29
C THR A 51 -3.25 7.60 5.64
N LYS A 52 -3.42 6.51 6.42
CA LYS A 52 -3.90 6.57 7.82
C LYS A 52 -2.96 7.35 8.74
N SER A 53 -1.69 7.51 8.37
CA SER A 53 -0.77 8.40 9.08
C SER A 53 -1.27 9.84 9.15
N MET A 54 -2.11 10.27 8.20
CA MET A 54 -2.72 11.60 8.15
C MET A 54 -4.20 11.58 8.55
N THR A 55 -4.96 10.59 8.09
CA THR A 55 -6.43 10.58 8.26
C THR A 55 -6.90 9.84 9.52
N GLY A 56 -6.01 9.11 10.18
CA GLY A 56 -6.38 8.09 11.14
C GLY A 56 -7.11 6.91 10.48
N HIS A 57 -7.55 5.95 11.30
CA HIS A 57 -8.26 4.77 10.81
C HIS A 57 -9.78 5.01 10.77
N LEU A 58 -10.32 5.18 9.56
CA LEU A 58 -11.75 5.45 9.32
C LEU A 58 -12.66 4.20 9.36
N LEU A 59 -12.21 3.11 9.99
CA LEU A 59 -12.92 1.82 10.06
C LEU A 59 -13.48 1.38 8.69
N GLY A 60 -14.79 1.16 8.58
CA GLY A 60 -15.45 0.73 7.34
C GLY A 60 -15.33 1.73 6.18
N ALA A 61 -15.07 3.01 6.45
CA ALA A 61 -14.85 4.03 5.42
C ALA A 61 -13.38 4.11 4.95
N ALA A 62 -12.44 3.43 5.63
CA ALA A 62 -11.02 3.49 5.29
C ALA A 62 -10.77 3.04 3.84
N GLY A 63 -11.34 1.90 3.44
CA GLY A 63 -11.12 1.35 2.11
C GLY A 63 -11.61 2.25 0.97
N SER A 64 -12.72 2.99 1.14
CA SER A 64 -13.21 3.91 0.10
C SER A 64 -12.35 5.17 -0.01
N VAL A 65 -11.95 5.76 1.12
CA VAL A 65 -11.07 6.93 1.15
C VAL A 65 -9.67 6.58 0.62
N GLU A 66 -9.13 5.42 0.99
CA GLU A 66 -7.84 4.93 0.52
C GLU A 66 -7.84 4.55 -0.96
N ALA A 67 -8.96 4.03 -1.48
CA ALA A 67 -9.13 3.82 -2.91
C ALA A 67 -9.12 5.15 -3.69
N ILE A 68 -9.77 6.19 -3.19
CA ILE A 68 -9.72 7.54 -3.78
C ILE A 68 -8.28 8.06 -3.80
N PHE A 69 -7.54 7.96 -2.69
CA PHE A 69 -6.14 8.36 -2.67
C PHE A 69 -5.28 7.55 -3.65
N THR A 70 -5.53 6.25 -3.79
CA THR A 70 -4.81 5.38 -4.73
C THR A 70 -5.05 5.79 -6.18
N LEU A 71 -6.30 6.12 -6.54
CA LEU A 71 -6.66 6.63 -7.87
C LEU A 71 -6.01 7.99 -8.15
N LEU A 72 -6.02 8.91 -7.18
CA LEU A 72 -5.37 10.21 -7.31
C LEU A 72 -3.84 10.07 -7.44
N ALA A 73 -3.23 9.16 -6.67
CA ALA A 73 -1.81 8.85 -6.78
C ALA A 73 -1.43 8.36 -8.17
N LEU A 74 -2.24 7.48 -8.78
CA LEU A 74 -2.06 7.02 -10.17
C LEU A 74 -2.23 8.14 -11.19
N ARG A 75 -3.26 8.97 -11.03
CA ARG A 75 -3.53 10.12 -11.91
C ARG A 75 -2.34 11.08 -11.94
N ASP A 76 -1.83 11.40 -10.76
CA ASP A 76 -0.80 12.43 -10.54
C ASP A 76 0.62 11.88 -10.56
N LYS A 77 0.78 10.54 -10.66
CA LYS A 77 2.06 9.83 -10.62
C LYS A 77 2.87 10.18 -9.36
N MET A 78 2.17 10.29 -8.23
CA MET A 78 2.73 10.73 -6.96
C MET A 78 2.18 9.89 -5.81
N ALA A 79 3.05 9.11 -5.15
CA ALA A 79 2.72 8.38 -3.95
C ALA A 79 2.67 9.34 -2.74
N PRO A 80 1.55 9.39 -1.99
CA PRO A 80 1.45 10.20 -0.78
C PRO A 80 2.42 9.70 0.30
N PRO A 81 2.84 10.59 1.22
CA PRO A 81 3.78 10.21 2.26
C PRO A 81 3.10 9.43 3.39
N THR A 82 3.87 8.54 4.02
CA THR A 82 3.60 8.13 5.40
C THR A 82 4.21 9.18 6.33
N ILE A 83 3.38 10.03 6.92
CA ILE A 83 3.87 11.06 7.86
C ILE A 83 4.19 10.43 9.23
N ASN A 84 4.95 11.16 10.06
CA ASN A 84 5.34 10.75 11.42
C ASN A 84 6.18 9.46 11.49
N LEU A 85 6.76 9.01 10.37
CA LEU A 85 7.64 7.84 10.34
C LEU A 85 9.11 8.25 10.47
N ASP A 86 9.66 8.11 11.68
CA ASP A 86 11.09 8.35 11.98
C ASP A 86 11.91 7.06 11.95
N THR A 87 11.47 6.07 12.73
CA THR A 87 12.14 4.78 12.89
C THR A 87 11.13 3.68 12.59
N PRO A 88 11.19 3.02 11.41
CA PRO A 88 10.37 1.86 11.12
C PRO A 88 10.58 0.73 12.15
N GLY A 89 9.53 -0.07 12.36
CA GLY A 89 9.62 -1.25 13.23
C GLY A 89 10.55 -2.33 12.67
N GLU A 90 10.98 -3.26 13.52
CA GLU A 90 11.79 -4.40 13.11
C GLU A 90 11.08 -5.22 12.01
N GLY A 91 11.81 -5.56 10.94
CA GLY A 91 11.26 -6.28 9.78
C GLY A 91 10.48 -5.42 8.78
N CYS A 92 10.16 -4.17 9.14
CA CYS A 92 9.56 -3.15 8.26
C CYS A 92 10.69 -2.35 7.58
N ASP A 93 11.17 -2.83 6.44
CA ASP A 93 12.35 -2.33 5.72
C ASP A 93 12.07 -1.99 4.24
N LEU A 94 10.80 -1.80 3.88
CA LEU A 94 10.38 -1.34 2.55
C LEU A 94 10.43 0.19 2.44
N ASP A 95 10.34 0.73 1.23
CA ASP A 95 10.22 2.18 1.03
C ASP A 95 8.81 2.66 1.40
N PHE A 96 8.65 3.11 2.65
CA PHE A 96 7.37 3.60 3.18
C PHE A 96 6.98 5.03 2.78
N VAL A 97 7.67 5.62 1.79
CA VAL A 97 7.45 7.01 1.36
C VAL A 97 7.45 7.96 2.57
N ALA A 98 8.46 7.81 3.44
CA ALA A 98 8.49 8.50 4.73
C ALA A 98 8.54 10.03 4.54
N LYS A 99 7.57 10.73 5.13
CA LYS A 99 7.46 12.19 5.28
C LYS A 99 7.32 13.02 3.99
N LYS A 100 7.84 12.56 2.85
CA LYS A 100 7.82 13.30 1.58
C LYS A 100 7.30 12.41 0.45
N ALA A 101 6.32 12.95 -0.28
CA ALA A 101 5.75 12.29 -1.44
C ALA A 101 6.82 11.94 -2.49
N LYS A 102 6.62 10.84 -3.21
CA LYS A 102 7.57 10.31 -4.20
C LYS A 102 6.88 10.07 -5.54
N VAL A 103 7.58 10.38 -6.62
CA VAL A 103 7.11 10.11 -7.98
C VAL A 103 7.23 8.61 -8.27
N PHE A 104 6.26 8.05 -8.99
CA PHE A 104 6.35 6.70 -9.54
C PHE A 104 5.79 6.66 -10.96
N THR A 105 6.28 5.74 -11.79
CA THR A 105 5.93 5.70 -13.22
C THR A 105 4.96 4.58 -13.58
N SER A 106 4.85 3.53 -12.75
CA SER A 106 3.98 2.38 -13.01
C SER A 106 2.51 2.78 -13.29
N GLU A 107 1.88 2.04 -14.19
CA GLU A 107 0.46 2.20 -14.53
C GLU A 107 -0.48 1.49 -13.56
N TYR A 108 0.04 0.73 -12.60
CA TYR A 108 -0.76 -0.04 -11.64
C TYR A 108 -0.40 0.31 -10.20
N ALA A 109 -1.45 0.45 -9.38
CA ALA A 109 -1.33 0.62 -7.94
C ALA A 109 -2.31 -0.30 -7.21
N LEU A 110 -1.92 -0.71 -6.01
CA LEU A 110 -2.66 -1.63 -5.17
C LEU A 110 -3.12 -0.92 -3.87
N CYS A 111 -4.34 -1.19 -3.43
CA CYS A 111 -4.90 -0.70 -2.17
C CYS A 111 -5.28 -1.89 -1.27
N ASN A 112 -4.69 -1.97 -0.07
CA ASN A 112 -4.96 -3.03 0.90
C ASN A 112 -5.97 -2.62 1.97
N SER A 113 -6.77 -3.57 2.43
CA SER A 113 -7.67 -3.42 3.57
C SER A 113 -7.79 -4.74 4.33
N PHE A 114 -7.18 -4.81 5.51
CA PHE A 114 -7.10 -6.03 6.33
C PHE A 114 -7.86 -5.82 7.65
N GLY A 115 -9.16 -6.09 7.59
CA GLY A 115 -10.08 -5.80 8.68
C GLY A 115 -10.08 -6.86 9.78
N PHE A 116 -10.63 -6.47 10.93
CA PHE A 116 -10.91 -7.38 12.03
C PHE A 116 -11.76 -8.59 11.59
N GLY A 117 -11.61 -9.71 12.28
CA GLY A 117 -12.28 -10.97 11.91
C GLY A 117 -11.60 -11.71 10.76
N GLY A 118 -10.40 -11.29 10.34
CA GLY A 118 -9.62 -11.98 9.31
C GLY A 118 -10.08 -11.70 7.88
N THR A 119 -10.82 -10.61 7.66
CA THR A 119 -11.31 -10.23 6.34
C THR A 119 -10.27 -9.41 5.60
N ASN A 120 -9.69 -9.98 4.55
CA ASN A 120 -8.64 -9.36 3.75
C ASN A 120 -9.15 -9.01 2.35
N GLY A 121 -9.09 -7.72 1.98
CA GLY A 121 -9.41 -7.23 0.64
C GLY A 121 -8.22 -6.48 0.04
N SER A 122 -7.99 -6.67 -1.26
CA SER A 122 -7.01 -5.91 -2.03
C SER A 122 -7.62 -5.51 -3.36
N LEU A 123 -7.51 -4.24 -3.72
CA LEU A 123 -7.94 -3.72 -5.02
C LEU A 123 -6.73 -3.31 -5.84
N ILE A 124 -6.78 -3.54 -7.16
CA ILE A 124 -5.76 -3.05 -8.10
C ILE A 124 -6.44 -2.09 -9.05
N PHE A 125 -5.82 -0.93 -9.24
CA PHE A 125 -6.26 0.09 -10.18
C PHE A 125 -5.22 0.25 -11.28
N LYS A 126 -5.70 0.54 -12.49
CA LYS A 126 -4.88 0.87 -13.64
C LYS A 126 -5.20 2.30 -14.08
N ARG A 127 -4.17 3.08 -14.43
CA ARG A 127 -4.35 4.36 -15.12
C ARG A 127 -4.84 4.12 -16.55
N LEU A 128 -5.80 4.93 -17.01
CA LEU A 128 -6.33 4.93 -18.37
C LEU A 128 -5.47 5.78 -19.32
#